data_AF-A0A527YNV4-F1
#
_entry.id   AF-A0A527YNV4-F1
#
_cell.length_a   1.000
_cell.length_b   1.000
_cell.length_c   1.000
_cell.angle_alpha   90.00
_cell.angle_beta   90.00
_cell.angle_gamma   90.00
#
_symmetry.space_group_name_H-M   'P 1'
#
loop_
_entity.id
_entity.type
_entity.pdbx_description
1 polymer ?
#
loop_
_entity_poly.entity_id
_entity_poly.type
_entity_poly.pdbx_seq_one_letter_code
_entity_poly.pdbx_strand_id
1 'polypeptide(L)' 'LGLKCGPSLTPDDLLQLIDLLNPENEPGRLTLIARFGSDKVAEHLPKLVRAVQKEGRSVVWSSDPMHGNT' A
#
# COMPACT_ATOMS: atom_id res chain seq x y z
N LEU A 1 7.11 -10.53 1.02
CA LEU A 1 6.63 -10.16 -0.34
C LEU A 1 6.59 -8.64 -0.45
N GLY A 2 6.82 -8.08 -1.64
CA GLY A 2 6.73 -6.64 -1.87
C GLY A 2 5.70 -6.32 -2.96
N LEU A 3 4.79 -5.39 -2.70
CA LEU A 3 3.79 -4.91 -3.66
C LEU A 3 4.01 -3.41 -3.90
N LYS A 4 4.15 -3.01 -5.17
CA LYS A 4 4.25 -1.60 -5.55
C LYS A 4 2.86 -0.95 -5.57
N CYS A 5 2.72 0.16 -4.86
CA CYS A 5 1.48 0.93 -4.78
C CYS A 5 1.65 2.24 -5.57
N GLY A 6 0.97 2.33 -6.71
CA GLY A 6 0.96 3.50 -7.60
C GLY A 6 -0.37 4.27 -7.56
N PRO A 7 -0.45 5.43 -8.23
CA PRO A 7 -1.58 6.35 -8.14
C PRO A 7 -2.92 5.80 -8.65
N SER A 8 -2.93 4.76 -9.47
CA SER A 8 -4.13 4.08 -9.96
C SER A 8 -4.72 3.06 -8.98
N LEU A 9 -4.02 2.74 -7.88
CA LEU A 9 -4.46 1.72 -6.93
C LEU A 9 -5.55 2.28 -6.02
N THR A 10 -6.70 1.62 -5.99
CA THR A 10 -7.82 1.97 -5.10
C THR A 10 -7.70 1.26 -3.74
N PRO A 11 -8.36 1.76 -2.68
CA PRO A 11 -8.40 1.07 -1.40
C PRO A 11 -8.98 -0.35 -1.48
N ASP A 12 -10.07 -0.55 -2.23
CA ASP A 12 -10.74 -1.85 -2.32
C ASP A 12 -9.88 -2.88 -3.06
N ASP A 13 -9.21 -2.47 -4.14
CA ASP A 13 -8.26 -3.33 -4.85
C ASP A 13 -7.07 -3.69 -3.97
N LEU A 14 -6.55 -2.73 -3.20
CA LEU A 14 -5.46 -2.98 -2.27
C LEU A 14 -5.84 -4.02 -1.22
N LEU A 15 -7.05 -3.94 -0.65
CA LEU A 15 -7.53 -4.90 0.34
C LEU A 15 -7.64 -6.32 -0.25
N GLN A 16 -8.20 -6.45 -1.45
CA GLN A 16 -8.27 -7.74 -2.15
C GLN A 16 -6.88 -8.33 -2.42
N LEU A 17 -5.91 -7.49 -2.82
CA LEU A 17 -4.53 -7.92 -3.03
C LEU A 17 -3.85 -8.33 -1.72
N ILE A 18 -4.12 -7.64 -0.62
CA ILE A 18 -3.59 -8.03 0.70
C ILE A 18 -4.15 -9.41 1.09
N ASP A 19 -5.44 -9.65 0.91
CA ASP A 19 -6.08 -10.92 1.26
C ASP A 19 -5.53 -12.09 0.44
N LEU A 20 -5.26 -11.84 -0.84
CA LEU A 20 -4.65 -12.84 -1.72
C LEU A 20 -3.18 -13.13 -1.36
N LEU A 21 -2.40 -12.09 -1.01
CA LEU A 21 -0.95 -12.19 -0.81
C LEU A 21 -0.54 -12.50 0.63
N ASN A 22 -1.40 -12.19 1.61
CA ASN A 22 -1.21 -12.42 3.04
C ASN A 22 -2.50 -12.95 3.70
N PRO A 23 -3.00 -14.13 3.29
CA PRO A 23 -4.29 -14.66 3.73
C PRO A 23 -4.38 -14.88 5.25
N GLU A 24 -3.27 -15.25 5.89
CA GLU A 24 -3.19 -15.47 7.35
C GLU A 24 -2.92 -14.18 8.14
N ASN A 25 -2.88 -13.02 7.47
CA ASN A 25 -2.60 -11.71 8.07
C ASN A 25 -1.30 -11.68 8.90
N GLU A 26 -0.27 -12.42 8.49
CA GLU A 26 0.99 -12.58 9.21
C GLU A 26 1.78 -11.25 9.23
N PRO A 27 2.11 -10.68 10.40
CA PRO A 27 2.89 -9.45 10.47
C PRO A 27 4.26 -9.59 9.81
N GLY A 28 4.64 -8.62 8.97
CA GLY A 28 5.91 -8.63 8.26
C GLY A 28 5.94 -9.44 6.96
N ARG A 29 4.92 -10.27 6.68
CA ARG A 29 4.83 -11.09 5.46
C ARG A 29 4.74 -10.23 4.18
N LEU A 30 3.96 -9.15 4.22
CA LEU A 30 3.71 -8.26 3.08
C LEU A 30 4.19 -6.83 3.34
N THR A 31 5.00 -6.31 2.42
CA THR A 31 5.45 -4.91 2.39
C THR A 31 4.76 -4.16 1.24
N LEU A 32 4.07 -3.08 1.57
CA LEU A 32 3.46 -2.14 0.62
C LEU A 32 4.44 -0.99 0.35
N ILE A 33 4.84 -0.85 -0.91
CA ILE A 33 5.88 0.09 -1.34
C ILE A 33 5.22 1.25 -2.09
N ALA A 34 5.03 2.37 -1.40
CA ALA A 34 4.37 3.57 -1.91
C ALA A 34 5.27 4.36 -2.87
N ARG A 35 4.82 4.54 -4.12
CA ARG A 35 5.56 5.25 -5.19
C ARG A 35 4.70 6.27 -5.95
N PHE A 36 4.07 7.19 -5.22
CA PHE A 36 3.08 8.11 -5.78
C PHE A 36 3.66 9.34 -6.47
N GLY A 37 4.88 9.76 -6.11
CA GLY A 37 5.41 11.07 -6.48
C GLY A 37 5.16 12.11 -5.39
N SER A 38 6.03 13.12 -5.34
CA SER A 38 6.03 14.17 -4.32
C SER A 38 4.78 15.06 -4.37
N ASP A 39 4.20 15.26 -5.55
CA ASP A 39 2.98 16.01 -5.81
C ASP A 39 1.70 15.28 -5.38
N LYS A 40 1.70 13.94 -5.43
CA LYS A 40 0.49 13.11 -5.25
C LYS A 40 0.44 12.34 -3.93
N VAL A 41 1.59 12.09 -3.29
CA VAL A 41 1.64 11.21 -2.10
C VAL A 41 0.70 11.66 -0.98
N ALA A 42 0.59 12.98 -0.74
CA ALA A 42 -0.24 13.54 0.33
C ALA A 42 -1.74 13.30 0.10
N GLU A 43 -2.17 13.16 -1.16
CA GLU A 43 -3.57 12.91 -1.49
C GLU A 43 -3.92 11.41 -1.47
N HIS A 44 -3.04 10.58 -2.04
CA HIS A 44 -3.32 9.16 -2.28
C HIS A 44 -3.01 8.26 -1.08
N LEU A 45 -1.83 8.40 -0.48
CA LEU A 45 -1.35 7.46 0.55
C LEU A 45 -2.26 7.41 1.80
N PRO A 46 -2.77 8.53 2.35
CA PRO A 46 -3.62 8.48 3.53
C PRO A 46 -4.91 7.67 3.33
N LYS A 47 -5.49 7.67 2.13
CA LYS A 47 -6.70 6.91 1.81
C LYS A 47 -6.45 5.40 1.94
N LEU A 48 -5.31 4.94 1.43
CA LEU A 48 -4.90 3.53 1.49
C LEU A 48 -4.53 3.09 2.92
N VAL A 49 -3.74 3.90 3.63
CA VAL A 49 -3.33 3.59 5.02
C VAL A 49 -4.56 3.45 5.92
N ARG A 50 -5.53 4.37 5.82
CA ARG A 50 -6.76 4.32 6.62
C ARG A 50 -7.59 3.07 6.33
N ALA A 51 -7.71 2.67 5.06
CA ALA A 51 -8.44 1.46 4.69
C ALA A 51 -7.79 0.20 5.29
N VAL A 52 -6.47 0.07 5.14
CA VAL A 52 -5.69 -1.04 5.72
C VAL A 52 -5.82 -1.10 7.23
N GLN A 53 -5.73 0.05 7.91
CA GLN A 53 -5.89 0.14 9.36
C GLN A 53 -7.31 -0.21 9.82
N LYS A 54 -8.33 0.28 9.11
CA LYS A 54 -9.74 0.02 9.40
C LYS A 54 -10.07 -1.47 9.32
N GLU A 55 -9.52 -2.16 8.32
CA GLU A 55 -9.72 -3.60 8.11
C GLU A 55 -8.75 -4.48 8.93
N GLY A 56 -7.91 -3.89 9.77
CA GLY A 56 -7.02 -4.62 10.68
C GLY A 56 -5.93 -5.44 9.98
N ARG A 57 -5.48 -5.03 8.79
CA ARG A 57 -4.49 -5.79 8.02
C ARG A 57 -3.06 -5.41 8.39
N SER A 58 -2.26 -6.43 8.66
CA SER A 58 -0.87 -6.34 9.11
C SER A 58 0.07 -6.29 7.90
N VAL A 59 0.66 -5.12 7.67
CA VAL A 59 1.60 -4.87 6.57
C VAL A 59 2.74 -3.97 7.04
N VAL A 60 3.86 -4.04 6.33
CA VAL A 60 4.96 -3.06 6.46
C VAL A 60 4.80 -2.00 5.37
N TRP A 61 4.94 -0.73 5.73
CA TRP A 61 4.95 0.36 4.76
C TRP A 61 6.38 0.77 4.42
N SER A 62 6.66 0.97 3.13
CA SER A 62 7.93 1.47 2.62
C SER A 62 7.70 2.58 1.61
N SER A 63 8.58 3.58 1.58
CA SER A 63 8.54 4.68 0.62
C SER A 63 9.53 4.42 -0.52
N ASP A 64 9.06 4.52 -1.77
CA ASP A 64 9.87 4.55 -2.97
C ASP A 64 9.72 5.93 -3.63
N PRO A 65 10.61 6.89 -3.27
CA PRO A 65 10.56 8.25 -3.78
C PRO A 65 11.18 8.41 -5.16
N MET A 66 11.62 7.33 -5.82
CA MET A 66 12.29 7.43 -7.12
C MET A 66 11.27 7.30 -8.25
N HIS A 67 10.53 6.18 -8.30
CA HIS A 67 9.73 5.80 -9.49
C HIS A 67 8.44 6.61 -9.68
N GLY A 68 8.06 7.44 -8.72
CA GLY A 68 6.91 8.34 -8.83
C GLY A 68 7.29 9.76 -9.26
N ASN A 69 8.57 10.07 -9.41
CA ASN A 69 9.10 11.42 -9.63
C ASN A 69 9.94 11.53 -10.93
N THR A 70 9.76 10.59 -11.87
CA THR A 70 10.40 10.60 -13.20
C THR A 70 9.45 11.12 -14.26
#